data_AF-A0A3M2BUV3-F1
#
_entry.id   AF-A0A3M2BUV3-F1
#
_cell.length_a   1.000
_cell.length_b   1.000
_cell.length_c   1.000
_cell.angle_alpha   90.00
_cell.angle_beta   90.00
_cell.angle_gamma   90.00
#
_symmetry.space_group_name_H-M   'P 1'
#
loop_
_entity.id
_entity.type
_entity.pdbx_description
1 polymer ?
#
loop_
_entity_poly.entity_id
_entity_poly.type
_entity_poly.pdbx_seq_one_letter_code
_entity_poly.pdbx_strand_id
1 'polypeptide(L)'
;MGKRLEDVKEVKKMENYQQSVIDMIRAIAQASNMKVKRGFADFFCDRIIQSCTESNTMSAIERLAQSVNVQISELYKPVVVNFVKDLVHGDTVLNWCREYPTIVAMLVTLKTEEYLEAVKSITIDMESEKSGV
;
A
#
# COMPACT_ATOMS: atom_id res chain seq x y z
N MET A 1 -0.58 -24.48 -25.70
CA MET A 1 -1.26 -24.72 -24.40
C MET A 1 -0.46 -24.11 -23.22
N GLY A 2 0.24 -22.98 -23.41
CA GLY A 2 1.16 -22.39 -22.42
C GLY A 2 0.73 -21.06 -21.78
N LYS A 3 -0.13 -20.27 -22.44
CA LYS A 3 -0.57 -18.95 -21.94
C LYS A 3 -1.21 -19.01 -20.55
N ARG A 4 -2.09 -19.99 -20.32
CA ARG A 4 -2.88 -20.11 -19.09
C ARG A 4 -2.06 -20.31 -17.79
N LEU A 5 -0.82 -20.80 -17.87
CA LEU A 5 0.05 -20.98 -16.69
C LEU A 5 0.92 -19.76 -16.40
N GLU A 6 1.24 -18.97 -17.42
CA GLU A 6 1.96 -17.70 -17.28
C GLU A 6 1.02 -16.65 -16.68
N ASP A 7 -0.22 -16.58 -17.18
CA ASP A 7 -1.26 -15.68 -16.68
C ASP A 7 -1.51 -15.86 -15.17
N VAL A 8 -1.58 -17.12 -14.69
CA VAL A 8 -1.80 -17.43 -13.26
C VAL A 8 -0.61 -17.01 -12.39
N LYS A 9 0.62 -17.11 -12.90
CA LYS A 9 1.82 -16.68 -12.15
C LYS A 9 1.92 -15.17 -12.07
N GLU A 10 1.51 -14.46 -13.11
CA GLU A 10 1.49 -12.99 -13.12
C GLU A 10 0.42 -12.44 -12.18
N VAL A 11 -0.81 -12.97 -12.21
CA VAL A 11 -1.87 -12.59 -11.28
C VAL A 11 -1.42 -12.77 -9.83
N LYS A 12 -0.83 -13.93 -9.50
CA LYS A 12 -0.36 -14.20 -8.13
C LYS A 12 0.77 -13.27 -7.69
N LYS A 13 1.64 -12.84 -8.61
CA LYS A 13 2.68 -11.84 -8.30
C LYS A 13 2.07 -10.47 -8.02
N MET A 14 1.04 -10.10 -8.79
CA MET A 14 0.33 -8.84 -8.62
C MET A 14 -0.45 -8.79 -7.30
N GLU A 15 -1.14 -9.87 -6.93
CA GLU A 15 -1.80 -10.00 -5.62
C GLU A 15 -0.81 -9.84 -4.47
N ASN A 16 0.37 -10.46 -4.58
CA ASN A 16 1.43 -10.32 -3.58
C ASN A 16 1.94 -8.87 -3.48
N TYR A 17 2.07 -8.18 -4.62
CA TYR A 17 2.50 -6.78 -4.66
C TYR A 17 1.49 -5.85 -3.98
N GLN A 18 0.21 -5.97 -4.30
CA GLN A 18 -0.85 -5.22 -3.62
C GLN A 18 -0.79 -5.43 -2.11
N GLN A 19 -0.73 -6.69 -1.68
CA GLN A 19 -0.67 -7.02 -0.26
C GLN A 19 0.56 -6.41 0.41
N SER A 20 1.74 -6.48 -0.22
CA SER A 20 2.99 -5.99 0.38
C SER A 20 3.04 -4.46 0.49
N VAL A 21 2.46 -3.72 -0.45
CA VAL A 21 2.31 -2.26 -0.34
C VAL A 21 1.36 -1.89 0.80
N ILE A 22 0.19 -2.54 0.89
CA ILE A 22 -0.79 -2.23 1.95
C ILE A 22 -0.22 -2.65 3.33
N ASP A 23 0.49 -3.77 3.42
CA ASP A 23 1.20 -4.20 4.63
C ASP A 23 2.23 -3.17 5.08
N MET A 24 2.95 -2.57 4.13
CA MET A 24 3.95 -1.53 4.40
C MET A 24 3.28 -0.26 4.94
N ILE A 25 2.19 0.21 4.32
CA ILE A 25 1.40 1.36 4.79
C ILE A 25 0.87 1.07 6.21
N ARG A 26 0.38 -0.15 6.47
CA ARG A 26 -0.09 -0.56 7.80
C ARG A 26 1.03 -0.59 8.83
N ALA A 27 2.20 -1.11 8.49
CA ALA A 27 3.35 -1.13 9.38
C ALA A 27 3.78 0.29 9.75
N ILE A 28 3.75 1.23 8.80
CA ILE A 28 4.00 2.66 9.06
C ILE A 28 2.94 3.24 10.01
N ALA A 29 1.67 2.96 9.78
CA ALA A 29 0.58 3.42 10.65
C ALA A 29 0.77 2.92 12.10
N GLN A 30 1.07 1.64 12.27
CA GLN A 30 1.27 1.00 13.57
C GLN A 30 2.53 1.46 14.30
N ALA A 31 3.61 1.76 13.56
CA ALA A 31 4.84 2.30 14.12
C ALA A 31 4.75 3.79 14.45
N SER A 32 3.75 4.50 13.91
CA SER A 32 3.60 5.92 14.17
C SER A 32 3.28 6.19 15.65
N ASN A 33 4.10 7.02 16.30
CA ASN A 33 3.89 7.42 17.69
C ASN A 33 3.20 8.81 17.78
N MET A 34 2.34 9.09 16.80
CA MET A 34 1.70 10.39 16.62
C MET A 34 0.54 10.59 17.60
N LYS A 35 0.64 11.60 18.47
CA LYS A 35 -0.48 12.04 19.30
C LYS A 35 -1.36 13.02 18.54
N VAL A 36 -2.53 12.58 18.10
CA VAL A 36 -3.46 13.39 17.30
C VAL A 36 -4.72 13.73 18.09
N LYS A 37 -5.21 14.97 17.96
CA LYS A 37 -6.44 15.43 18.63
C LYS A 37 -7.73 14.96 17.93
N ARG A 38 -7.61 14.66 16.62
CA ARG A 38 -8.69 14.14 15.76
C ARG A 38 -8.56 12.61 15.63
N GLY A 39 -9.56 11.96 15.02
CA GLY A 39 -9.51 10.54 14.71
C GLY A 39 -8.24 10.16 13.94
N PHE A 40 -7.61 9.05 14.32
CA PHE A 40 -6.35 8.62 13.69
C PHE A 40 -6.55 8.29 12.21
N ALA A 41 -7.68 7.66 11.83
CA ALA A 41 -8.00 7.36 10.44
C ALA A 41 -8.07 8.63 9.57
N ASP A 42 -8.80 9.66 10.00
CA ASP A 42 -8.87 10.94 9.27
C ASP A 42 -7.50 11.61 9.17
N PHE A 43 -6.73 11.56 10.27
CA PHE A 43 -5.38 12.09 10.26
C PHE A 43 -4.49 11.37 9.25
N PHE A 44 -4.53 10.04 9.24
CA PHE A 44 -3.68 9.21 8.41
C PHE A 44 -4.11 9.26 6.93
N CYS A 45 -5.41 9.42 6.66
CA CYS A 45 -5.94 9.68 5.32
C CYS A 45 -5.30 10.93 4.70
N ASP A 46 -5.21 12.04 5.43
CA ASP A 46 -4.53 13.24 4.93
C ASP A 46 -3.06 13.00 4.59
N ARG A 47 -2.38 12.13 5.37
CA ARG A 47 -0.98 11.77 5.14
C ARG A 47 -0.81 10.90 3.91
N ILE A 48 -1.73 9.95 3.69
CA ILE A 48 -1.80 9.15 2.47
C ILE A 48 -2.02 10.04 1.25
N ILE A 49 -2.98 10.98 1.31
CA ILE A 49 -3.23 11.92 0.20
C ILE A 49 -1.97 12.72 -0.14
N GLN A 50 -1.27 13.25 0.88
CA GLN A 50 -0.03 14.00 0.67
C GLN A 50 1.09 13.14 0.09
N SER A 51 1.26 11.91 0.57
CA SER A 51 2.31 11.01 0.10
C SER A 51 2.05 10.48 -1.30
N CYS A 52 0.77 10.32 -1.68
CA CYS A 52 0.38 9.87 -3.00
C CYS A 52 0.64 10.90 -4.12
N THR A 53 1.07 12.12 -3.79
CA THR A 53 1.54 13.13 -4.76
C THR A 53 2.89 12.79 -5.38
N GLU A 54 3.64 11.85 -4.80
CA GLU A 54 4.90 11.36 -5.34
C GLU A 54 4.71 10.59 -6.64
N SER A 55 5.75 10.56 -7.49
CA SER A 55 5.67 9.95 -8.82
C SER A 55 5.61 8.42 -8.81
N ASN A 56 6.18 7.79 -7.78
CA ASN A 56 6.29 6.33 -7.69
C ASN A 56 6.02 5.82 -6.26
N THR A 57 5.74 4.52 -6.15
CA THR A 57 5.32 3.87 -4.91
C THR A 57 6.37 3.96 -3.81
N MET A 58 7.66 3.81 -4.13
CA MET A 58 8.73 3.90 -3.13
C MET A 58 8.78 5.30 -2.52
N SER A 59 8.81 6.34 -3.35
CA SER A 59 8.84 7.72 -2.89
C SER A 59 7.60 8.08 -2.08
N ALA A 60 6.42 7.58 -2.47
CA ALA A 60 5.20 7.74 -1.70
C ALA A 60 5.30 7.09 -0.30
N ILE A 61 5.83 5.87 -0.21
CA ILE A 61 6.01 5.17 1.06
C ILE A 61 7.04 5.89 1.95
N GLU A 62 8.16 6.35 1.39
CA GLU A 62 9.17 7.13 2.12
C GLU A 62 8.58 8.42 2.67
N ARG A 63 7.85 9.17 1.84
CA ARG A 63 7.19 10.41 2.24
C ARG A 63 6.13 10.16 3.31
N LEU A 64 5.35 9.08 3.19
CA LEU A 64 4.38 8.69 4.21
C LEU A 64 5.07 8.43 5.55
N ALA A 65 6.10 7.58 5.57
CA ALA A 65 6.85 7.24 6.78
C ALA A 65 7.42 8.49 7.47
N GLN A 66 8.06 9.37 6.70
CA GLN A 66 8.58 10.65 7.21
C GLN A 66 7.47 11.53 7.79
N SER A 67 6.31 11.61 7.12
CA SER A 67 5.20 12.46 7.56
C SER A 67 4.57 12.04 8.90
N VAL A 68 4.82 10.80 9.34
CA VAL A 68 4.35 10.26 10.62
C VAL A 68 5.50 9.88 11.56
N ASN A 69 6.71 10.41 11.28
CA ASN A 69 7.92 10.22 12.08
C ASN A 69 8.30 8.75 12.30
N VAL A 70 8.26 7.95 11.24
CA VAL A 70 8.66 6.54 11.20
C VAL A 70 9.89 6.38 10.33
N GLN A 71 10.89 5.66 10.81
CA GLN A 71 12.03 5.23 9.99
C GLN A 71 11.76 3.84 9.44
N ILE A 72 11.85 3.68 8.11
CA ILE A 72 11.61 2.39 7.44
C ILE A 72 12.52 1.27 7.98
N SER A 73 13.76 1.61 8.36
CA SER A 73 14.72 0.67 8.94
C SER A 73 14.30 0.08 10.30
N GLU A 74 13.37 0.72 10.99
CA GLU A 74 12.85 0.28 12.30
C GLU A 74 11.62 -0.62 12.16
N LEU A 75 11.06 -0.76 10.95
CA LEU A 75 9.91 -1.62 10.69
C LEU A 75 10.29 -3.11 10.70
N TYR A 76 9.28 -3.97 10.89
CA TYR A 76 9.45 -5.42 10.89
C TYR A 76 10.08 -5.89 9.57
N LYS A 77 11.29 -6.48 9.67
CA LYS A 77 12.14 -6.79 8.51
C LYS A 77 11.42 -7.55 7.37
N PRO A 78 10.61 -8.59 7.64
CA PRO A 78 9.89 -9.29 6.57
C PRO A 78 8.93 -8.41 5.76
N VAL A 79 8.27 -7.42 6.38
CA VAL A 79 7.38 -6.50 5.66
C VAL A 79 8.18 -5.66 4.67
N VAL A 80 9.29 -5.08 5.12
CA VAL A 80 10.16 -4.26 4.28
C VAL A 80 10.76 -5.08 3.14
N VAL A 81 11.24 -6.29 3.42
CA VAL A 81 11.83 -7.18 2.41
C VAL A 81 10.80 -7.58 1.33
N ASN A 82 9.59 -7.94 1.74
CA ASN A 82 8.53 -8.31 0.79
C ASN A 82 8.14 -7.11 -0.08
N PHE A 83 7.94 -5.94 0.54
CA PHE A 83 7.64 -4.70 -0.17
C PHE A 83 8.72 -4.36 -1.22
N VAL A 84 10.00 -4.36 -0.84
CA VAL A 84 11.10 -4.05 -1.78
C VAL A 84 11.20 -5.07 -2.91
N LYS A 85 10.98 -6.36 -2.60
CA LYS A 85 11.01 -7.43 -3.61
C LYS A 85 9.91 -7.27 -4.64
N ASP A 86 8.72 -6.85 -4.22
CA ASP A 86 7.55 -6.76 -5.08
C ASP A 86 7.42 -5.39 -5.76
N LEU A 87 8.22 -4.39 -5.37
CA LEU A 87 8.24 -3.03 -5.95
C LEU A 87 8.49 -2.98 -7.46
N VAL A 88 8.95 -4.10 -8.05
CA VAL A 88 9.19 -4.27 -9.49
C VAL A 88 7.89 -4.21 -10.33
N HIS A 89 6.71 -4.25 -9.70
CA HIS A 89 5.41 -4.40 -10.35
C HIS A 89 4.68 -3.09 -10.71
N GLY A 90 5.34 -1.93 -10.62
CA GLY A 90 4.83 -0.63 -11.13
C GLY A 90 4.01 0.18 -10.12
N ASP A 91 3.35 1.24 -10.56
CA ASP A 91 2.69 2.23 -9.68
C ASP A 91 1.16 2.06 -9.56
N THR A 92 0.64 0.91 -9.96
CA THR A 92 -0.81 0.68 -9.99
C THR A 92 -1.44 0.71 -8.61
N VAL A 93 -0.76 0.20 -7.59
CA VAL A 93 -1.24 0.28 -6.20
C VAL A 93 -1.20 1.73 -5.71
N LEU A 94 -0.21 2.52 -6.13
CA LEU A 94 -0.17 3.94 -5.84
C LEU A 94 -1.35 4.69 -6.48
N ASN A 95 -1.71 4.37 -7.73
CA ASN A 95 -2.90 4.93 -8.38
C ASN A 95 -4.17 4.59 -7.59
N TRP A 96 -4.30 3.34 -7.16
CA TRP A 96 -5.44 2.95 -6.31
C TRP A 96 -5.47 3.71 -4.98
N CYS A 97 -4.31 3.91 -4.34
CA CYS A 97 -4.22 4.73 -3.13
C CYS A 97 -4.61 6.20 -3.37
N ARG A 98 -4.35 6.75 -4.57
CA ARG A 98 -4.79 8.10 -4.96
C ARG A 98 -6.31 8.18 -5.12
N GLU A 99 -6.92 7.15 -5.68
CA GLU A 99 -8.36 7.07 -5.91
C GLU A 99 -9.16 6.80 -4.62
N TYR A 100 -8.64 5.95 -3.74
CA TYR A 100 -9.35 5.47 -2.55
C TYR A 100 -8.58 5.68 -1.22
N PRO A 101 -8.04 6.88 -0.93
CA PRO A 101 -7.20 7.10 0.26
C PRO A 101 -7.94 6.85 1.57
N THR A 102 -9.25 7.12 1.63
CA THR A 102 -10.07 6.84 2.81
C THR A 102 -10.18 5.34 3.09
N ILE A 103 -10.31 4.50 2.05
CA ILE A 103 -10.35 3.04 2.21
C ILE A 103 -9.01 2.55 2.76
N VAL A 104 -7.89 3.02 2.19
CA VAL A 104 -6.55 2.70 2.67
C VAL A 104 -6.40 3.08 4.16
N ALA A 105 -6.83 4.28 4.54
CA ALA A 105 -6.76 4.74 5.93
C ALA A 105 -7.62 3.89 6.88
N MET A 106 -8.79 3.43 6.43
CA MET A 106 -9.62 2.51 7.22
C MET A 106 -8.95 1.15 7.41
N LEU A 107 -8.42 0.56 6.33
CA LEU A 107 -7.77 -0.76 6.36
C LEU A 107 -6.67 -0.85 7.41
N VAL A 108 -5.82 0.17 7.51
CA VAL A 108 -4.69 0.14 8.45
C VAL A 108 -5.11 0.20 9.92
N THR A 109 -6.34 0.67 10.19
CA THR A 109 -6.91 0.75 11.54
C THR A 109 -7.67 -0.51 11.96
N LEU A 110 -7.93 -1.43 11.04
CA LEU A 110 -8.62 -2.69 11.34
C LEU A 110 -7.79 -3.58 12.26
N LYS A 111 -8.48 -4.46 13.00
CA LYS A 111 -7.84 -5.55 13.72
C LYS A 111 -7.20 -6.52 12.73
N THR A 112 -6.20 -7.29 13.17
CA THR A 112 -5.40 -8.13 12.28
C THR A 112 -6.22 -9.14 11.47
N GLU A 113 -7.21 -9.79 12.08
CA GLU A 113 -8.06 -10.76 11.37
C GLU A 113 -8.92 -10.08 10.31
N GLU A 114 -9.65 -9.02 10.69
CA GLU A 114 -10.48 -8.20 9.80
C GLU A 114 -9.68 -7.61 8.64
N TYR A 115 -8.45 -7.15 8.92
CA TYR A 115 -7.53 -6.65 7.92
C TYR A 115 -7.18 -7.71 6.86
N LEU A 116 -6.82 -8.92 7.28
CA LEU A 116 -6.41 -9.97 6.36
C LEU A 116 -7.56 -10.40 5.44
N GLU A 117 -8.79 -10.41 5.95
CA GLU A 117 -9.98 -10.67 5.13
C GLU A 117 -10.27 -9.52 4.18
N ALA A 118 -10.18 -8.29 4.66
CA ALA A 118 -10.42 -7.09 3.85
C ALA A 118 -9.41 -6.94 2.72
N VAL A 119 -8.11 -7.13 2.96
CA VAL A 119 -7.11 -6.96 1.89
C VAL A 119 -7.26 -8.03 0.81
N LYS A 120 -7.63 -9.26 1.17
CA LYS A 120 -7.90 -10.34 0.20
C LYS A 120 -9.13 -10.10 -0.66
N SER A 121 -10.09 -9.28 -0.21
CA SER A 121 -11.28 -8.97 -0.98
C SER A 121 -11.11 -7.77 -1.92
N ILE A 122 -10.04 -6.98 -1.74
CA ILE A 122 -9.73 -5.87 -2.63
C ILE A 122 -9.22 -6.42 -3.96
N THR A 123 -9.91 -6.08 -5.04
CA THR A 123 -9.44 -6.25 -6.40
C THR A 123 -9.08 -4.87 -6.95
N ILE A 124 -7.80 -4.65 -7.25
CA ILE A 124 -7.35 -3.45 -7.94
C ILE A 124 -7.37 -3.75 -9.44
N ASP A 125 -8.20 -3.03 -10.20
CA ASP A 125 -8.23 -3.16 -11.65
C ASP A 125 -6.97 -2.52 -12.24
N MET A 126 -6.04 -3.35 -12.68
CA MET A 126 -4.69 -2.92 -13.09
C MET A 126 -4.62 -2.47 -14.56
N GLU A 127 -5.76 -2.18 -15.21
CA GLU A 127 -5.84 -1.85 -16.65
C GLU A 127 -5.48 -0.39 -17.02
N SER A 128 -5.14 0.47 -16.06
CA SER A 128 -5.07 1.93 -16.29
C SER A 128 -3.84 2.45 -17.06
N GLU A 129 -2.95 1.60 -17.59
CA GLU A 129 -1.81 2.07 -18.41
C GLU A 129 -2.09 2.19 -19.94
N LYS A 130 -3.32 1.98 -20.42
CA LYS A 130 -3.64 2.11 -21.87
C LYS A 130 -4.50 3.30 -22.29
N SER A 131 -4.53 4.38 -21.50
CA SER A 131 -5.19 5.62 -21.93
C SER A 131 -4.26 6.82 -21.74
N GLY A 132 -3.27 6.95 -22.61
CA GLY A 132 -2.35 8.10 -22.56
C GLY A 132 -1.30 8.11 -23.67
N VAL A 133 -1.71 8.67 -24.82
CA VAL A 133 -0.95 9.01 -26.04
C VAL A 133 -0.83 7.91 -27.11
#